data_AF-A0A2S7N0K6-F1
#
_entry.id   AF-A0A2S7N0K6-F1
#
_cell.length_a   1.000
_cell.length_b   1.000
_cell.length_c   1.000
_cell.angle_alpha   90.00
_cell.angle_beta   90.00
_cell.angle_gamma   90.00
#
_symmetry.space_group_name_H-M   'P 1'
#
loop_
_entity.id
_entity.type
_entity.pdbx_description
1 polymer ?
#
loop_
_entity_poly.entity_id
_entity_poly.type
_entity_poly.pdbx_seq_one_letter_code
_entity_poly.pdbx_strand_id
1 'polypeptide(L)'
;MGVFINIYSVKHIGTEKYAKTFFELLNQYGLNIEKIGLFEPVRKPFTMNEAIQMWTLEEPGIYDRTIDEMIGKYGSMLGRSKGYWFSTTWWLHPTDLMLNDVTVYMNKKVFNQIKHDIQALFEDLVDCFEAVYGYVTEAEAKDRQHITGTLTN
;
A
#
# COMPACT_ATOMS: atom_id res chain seq x y z
N MET A 1 -12.44 -15.76 1.15
CA MET A 1 -12.88 -14.41 0.73
C MET A 1 -12.63 -13.44 1.85
N GLY A 2 -11.89 -12.37 1.61
CA GLY A 2 -11.61 -11.30 2.56
C GLY A 2 -11.89 -9.95 1.91
N VAL A 3 -11.55 -8.85 2.59
CA VAL A 3 -11.72 -7.49 2.12
C VAL A 3 -10.36 -6.91 1.75
N PHE A 4 -10.30 -6.23 0.62
CA PHE A 4 -9.15 -5.47 0.15
C PHE A 4 -9.45 -3.98 0.21
N ILE A 5 -8.50 -3.22 0.70
CA ILE A 5 -8.40 -1.76 0.55
C ILE A 5 -7.22 -1.50 -0.37
N ASN A 6 -7.42 -0.76 -1.45
CA ASN A 6 -6.35 -0.37 -2.36
C ASN A 6 -6.34 1.14 -2.48
N ILE A 7 -5.14 1.71 -2.43
CA ILE A 7 -4.88 3.14 -2.51
C ILE A 7 -3.81 3.35 -3.58
N TYR A 8 -4.06 4.27 -4.50
CA TYR A 8 -3.14 4.64 -5.55
C TYR A 8 -2.82 6.14 -5.46
N SER A 9 -1.55 6.48 -5.57
CA SER A 9 -1.06 7.86 -5.49
C SER A 9 -0.03 8.13 -6.57
N VAL A 10 0.05 9.38 -7.04
CA VAL A 10 1.15 9.86 -7.88
C VAL A 10 2.25 10.55 -7.08
N LYS A 11 2.07 10.67 -5.74
CA LYS A 11 3.09 11.19 -4.84
C LYS A 11 4.12 10.11 -4.56
N HIS A 12 5.38 10.50 -4.39
CA HIS A 12 6.41 9.58 -3.96
C HIS A 12 6.18 9.16 -2.50
N ILE A 13 5.57 7.98 -2.32
CA ILE A 13 5.20 7.45 -1.00
C ILE A 13 6.35 6.70 -0.31
N GLY A 14 7.53 6.61 -0.93
CA GLY A 14 8.71 5.91 -0.40
C GLY A 14 9.48 6.67 0.67
N THR A 15 8.81 7.57 1.42
CA THR A 15 9.46 8.41 2.42
C THR A 15 9.07 7.99 3.84
N GLU A 16 9.93 8.32 4.81
CA GLU A 16 9.71 8.04 6.22
C GLU A 16 8.39 8.62 6.75
N LYS A 17 7.97 9.79 6.23
CA LYS A 17 6.68 10.42 6.56
C LYS A 17 5.53 9.45 6.30
N TYR A 18 5.42 8.94 5.07
CA TYR A 18 4.33 8.04 4.69
C TYR A 18 4.40 6.71 5.44
N ALA A 19 5.59 6.14 5.61
CA ALA A 19 5.78 4.90 6.36
C ALA A 19 5.27 5.04 7.80
N LYS A 20 5.70 6.09 8.52
CA LYS A 20 5.27 6.37 9.90
C LYS A 20 3.77 6.55 10.00
N THR A 21 3.22 7.46 9.21
CA THR A 21 1.78 7.76 9.25
C THR A 21 0.95 6.52 8.92
N PHE A 22 1.36 5.70 7.96
CA PHE A 22 0.69 4.45 7.63
C PHE A 22 0.64 3.47 8.81
N PHE A 23 1.77 3.20 9.46
CA PHE A 23 1.81 2.26 10.59
C PHE A 23 1.10 2.81 11.83
N GLU A 24 1.19 4.11 12.10
CA GLU A 24 0.42 4.77 13.16
C GLU A 24 -1.09 4.64 12.91
N LEU A 25 -1.52 4.86 11.67
CA LEU A 25 -2.91 4.70 11.26
C LEU A 25 -3.40 3.26 11.46
N LEU A 26 -2.65 2.27 10.96
CA LEU A 26 -3.03 0.87 11.14
C LEU A 26 -3.16 0.51 12.62
N ASN A 27 -2.23 0.97 13.47
CA ASN A 27 -2.28 0.72 14.91
C ASN A 27 -3.50 1.38 15.57
N GLN A 28 -3.87 2.61 15.17
CA GLN A 28 -5.07 3.31 15.66
C GLN A 28 -6.35 2.51 15.41
N TYR A 29 -6.45 1.82 14.27
CA TYR A 29 -7.57 0.95 13.92
C TYR A 29 -7.41 -0.51 14.39
N GLY A 30 -6.44 -0.79 15.26
CA GLY A 30 -6.22 -2.13 15.84
C GLY A 30 -5.57 -3.14 14.89
N LEU A 31 -5.02 -2.69 13.76
CA LEU A 31 -4.32 -3.50 12.76
C LEU A 31 -2.79 -3.51 13.01
N ASN A 32 -2.37 -4.03 14.17
CA ASN A 32 -0.95 -4.09 14.59
C ASN A 32 -0.10 -5.13 13.85
N ILE A 33 0.88 -4.68 13.04
CA ILE A 33 1.72 -5.55 12.22
C ILE A 33 2.68 -6.38 13.09
N GLU A 34 2.74 -7.70 12.86
CA GLU A 34 3.60 -8.62 13.61
C GLU A 34 4.91 -8.91 12.87
N LYS A 35 4.86 -9.04 11.53
CA LYS A 35 6.01 -9.40 10.70
C LYS A 35 6.09 -8.56 9.43
N ILE A 36 7.31 -8.30 8.99
CA ILE A 36 7.64 -7.47 7.82
C ILE A 36 8.74 -8.10 6.96
N GLY A 37 8.84 -7.67 5.71
CA GLY A 37 9.86 -8.12 4.77
C GLY A 37 9.74 -7.43 3.42
N LEU A 38 10.80 -7.53 2.62
CA LEU A 38 10.82 -7.04 1.23
C LEU A 38 10.27 -8.08 0.23
N PHE A 39 10.22 -9.35 0.64
CA PHE A 39 9.74 -10.47 -0.17
C PHE A 39 9.18 -11.59 0.72
N GLU A 40 8.39 -12.48 0.11
CA GLU A 40 7.92 -13.70 0.79
C GLU A 40 9.06 -14.75 0.89
N PRO A 41 9.17 -15.50 1.99
CA PRO A 41 8.28 -15.50 3.16
C PRO A 41 8.54 -14.33 4.13
N VAL A 42 7.48 -13.62 4.51
CA VAL A 42 7.57 -12.51 5.49
C VAL A 42 7.83 -13.04 6.90
N ARG A 43 9.07 -12.91 7.40
CA ARG A 43 9.53 -13.54 8.65
C ARG A 43 10.08 -12.58 9.71
N LYS A 44 10.55 -11.38 9.35
CA LYS A 44 11.22 -10.47 10.29
C LYS A 44 10.18 -9.89 11.27
N PRO A 45 10.38 -9.95 12.59
CA PRO A 45 9.49 -9.29 13.54
C PRO A 45 9.39 -7.79 13.26
N PHE A 46 8.19 -7.24 13.39
CA PHE A 46 7.96 -5.81 13.22
C PHE A 46 8.66 -5.01 14.31
N THR A 47 9.38 -3.98 13.88
CA THR A 47 9.67 -2.79 14.68
C THR A 47 9.50 -1.58 13.79
N MET A 48 9.12 -0.43 14.35
CA MET A 48 8.90 0.79 13.55
C MET A 48 10.16 1.19 12.77
N ASN A 49 11.34 1.13 13.39
CA ASN A 49 12.60 1.50 12.75
C ASN A 49 12.92 0.61 11.54
N GLU A 50 12.76 -0.70 11.69
CA GLU A 50 12.99 -1.66 10.61
C GLU A 50 11.94 -1.54 9.50
N ALA A 51 10.70 -1.25 9.88
CA ALA A 51 9.62 -1.03 8.93
C ALA A 51 9.87 0.21 8.07
N ILE A 52 10.25 1.33 8.68
CA ILE A 52 10.65 2.54 7.96
C ILE A 52 11.84 2.26 7.05
N GLN A 53 12.88 1.60 7.58
CA GLN A 53 14.08 1.30 6.80
C GLN A 53 13.76 0.45 5.56
N MET A 54 12.90 -0.56 5.70
CA MET A 54 12.47 -1.40 4.57
C MET A 54 11.58 -0.61 3.59
N TRP A 55 10.65 0.19 4.11
CA TRP A 55 9.75 1.00 3.29
C TRP A 55 10.50 2.00 2.42
N THR A 56 11.53 2.65 2.96
CA THR A 56 12.29 3.70 2.27
C THR A 56 13.52 3.16 1.53
N LEU A 57 13.70 1.84 1.46
CA LEU A 57 14.85 1.26 0.77
C LEU A 57 14.71 1.48 -0.73
N GLU A 58 15.65 2.22 -1.31
CA GLU A 58 15.67 2.51 -2.74
C GLU A 58 16.52 1.50 -3.52
N GLU A 59 15.92 0.88 -4.53
CA GLU A 59 16.58 0.03 -5.52
C GLU A 59 16.45 0.67 -6.93
N PRO A 60 17.32 0.36 -7.89
CA PRO A 60 17.12 0.76 -9.29
C PRO A 60 15.79 0.21 -9.83
N GLY A 61 14.92 1.07 -10.36
CA GLY A 61 13.54 0.71 -10.66
C GLY A 61 13.13 0.73 -12.13
N ILE A 62 13.63 1.67 -12.93
CA ILE A 62 13.04 1.97 -14.24
C ILE A 62 14.11 1.83 -15.31
N TYR A 63 13.87 1.02 -16.33
CA TYR A 63 14.85 0.83 -17.40
C TYR A 63 14.52 1.76 -18.58
N ASP A 64 15.43 2.67 -18.91
CA ASP A 64 15.33 3.55 -20.08
C ASP A 64 16.00 2.90 -21.29
N ARG A 65 15.17 2.54 -22.27
CA ARG A 65 15.63 1.89 -23.51
C ARG A 65 16.40 2.82 -24.45
N THR A 66 16.25 4.14 -24.31
CA THR A 66 16.93 5.13 -25.15
C THR A 66 18.41 5.21 -24.80
N ILE A 67 18.73 5.16 -23.51
CA ILE A 67 20.10 5.27 -23.00
C ILE A 67 20.68 3.94 -22.51
N ASP A 68 19.90 2.85 -22.55
CA ASP A 68 20.31 1.50 -22.13
C ASP A 68 20.77 1.44 -20.66
N GLU A 69 20.08 2.17 -19.78
CA GLU A 69 20.44 2.30 -18.37
C GLU A 69 19.22 2.21 -17.44
N MET A 70 19.48 1.80 -16.19
CA MET A 70 18.49 1.90 -15.11
C MET A 70 18.44 3.33 -14.60
N ILE A 71 17.31 4.00 -14.80
CA ILE A 71 16.97 5.30 -14.24
C ILE A 71 15.94 5.18 -13.12
N GLY A 72 15.83 6.24 -12.31
CA GLY A 72 14.85 6.29 -11.23
C GLY A 72 15.07 5.27 -10.11
N LYS A 73 14.10 5.20 -9.22
CA LYS A 73 14.11 4.35 -8.01
C LYS A 73 12.83 3.57 -7.88
N TYR A 74 12.92 2.45 -7.17
CA TYR A 74 11.84 1.57 -6.78
C TYR A 74 12.01 1.18 -5.32
N GLY A 75 10.90 0.94 -4.64
CA GLY A 75 10.90 0.22 -3.38
C GLY A 75 9.57 -0.47 -3.16
N SER A 76 9.60 -1.49 -2.30
CA SER A 76 8.41 -2.24 -1.93
C SER A 76 8.57 -2.82 -0.55
N MET A 77 7.45 -3.08 0.10
CA MET A 77 7.44 -3.69 1.41
C MET A 77 6.15 -4.49 1.62
N LEU A 78 6.29 -5.60 2.34
CA LEU A 78 5.20 -6.45 2.80
C LEU A 78 5.16 -6.43 4.32
N GLY A 79 3.95 -6.53 4.87
CA GLY A 79 3.78 -6.86 6.27
C GLY A 79 2.53 -7.64 6.54
N ARG A 80 2.52 -8.40 7.62
CA ARG A 80 1.43 -9.31 7.96
C ARG A 80 1.28 -9.50 9.46
N SER A 81 0.07 -9.85 9.84
CA SER A 81 -0.27 -10.42 11.14
C SER A 81 -1.27 -11.55 10.94
N LYS A 82 -1.80 -12.08 12.04
CA LYS A 82 -2.82 -13.11 11.98
C LYS A 82 -4.12 -12.58 11.34
N GLY A 83 -4.31 -12.91 10.07
CA GLY A 83 -5.58 -12.71 9.36
C GLY A 83 -5.66 -11.45 8.52
N TYR A 84 -4.59 -10.67 8.42
CA TYR A 84 -4.51 -9.53 7.51
C TYR A 84 -3.05 -9.28 7.10
N TRP A 85 -2.84 -8.61 5.97
CA TRP A 85 -1.53 -8.25 5.44
C TRP A 85 -1.63 -6.94 4.65
N PHE A 86 -0.49 -6.30 4.41
CA PHE A 86 -0.39 -5.21 3.46
C PHE A 86 0.82 -5.41 2.54
N SER A 87 0.74 -4.76 1.38
CA SER A 87 1.87 -4.55 0.48
C SER A 87 1.90 -3.10 0.05
N THR A 88 3.08 -2.55 -0.15
CA THR A 88 3.27 -1.27 -0.81
C THR A 88 4.29 -1.41 -1.91
N THR A 89 4.09 -0.64 -2.97
CA THR A 89 5.05 -0.46 -4.04
C THR A 89 5.11 1.02 -4.37
N TRP A 90 6.33 1.53 -4.56
CA TRP A 90 6.53 2.89 -5.00
C TRP A 90 7.67 2.98 -6.00
N TRP A 91 7.58 4.01 -6.83
CA TRP A 91 8.48 4.34 -7.90
C TRP A 91 8.79 5.82 -7.84
N LEU A 92 9.97 6.18 -8.31
CA LEU A 92 10.40 7.56 -8.45
C LEU A 92 11.14 7.68 -9.78
N HIS A 93 10.48 8.25 -10.77
CA HIS A 93 11.13 8.64 -12.03
C HIS A 93 11.75 10.04 -11.86
N PRO A 94 12.90 10.34 -12.48
CA PRO A 94 13.52 11.67 -12.38
C PRO A 94 12.65 12.80 -12.94
N THR A 95 11.78 12.51 -13.92
CA THR A 95 10.97 13.53 -14.61
C THR A 95 9.48 13.25 -14.64
N ASP A 96 9.07 12.00 -14.45
CA ASP A 96 7.71 11.56 -14.76
C ASP A 96 6.98 11.20 -13.47
N LEU A 97 5.66 11.35 -13.49
CA LEU A 97 4.82 10.88 -12.41
C LEU A 97 4.65 9.37 -12.52
N MET A 98 4.84 8.68 -11.40
CA MET A 98 4.66 7.24 -11.32
C MET A 98 3.48 6.92 -10.43
N LEU A 99 2.72 5.88 -10.81
CA LEU A 99 1.65 5.36 -9.98
C LEU A 99 2.24 4.47 -8.89
N ASN A 100 1.99 4.84 -7.64
CA ASN A 100 2.39 4.11 -6.45
C ASN A 100 1.16 3.53 -5.78
N ASP A 101 1.32 2.43 -5.06
CA ASP A 101 0.19 1.73 -4.46
C ASP A 101 0.45 1.20 -3.05
N VAL A 102 -0.64 1.13 -2.30
CA VAL A 102 -0.75 0.43 -1.02
C VAL A 102 -1.99 -0.44 -1.07
N THR A 103 -1.81 -1.71 -0.74
CA THR A 103 -2.89 -2.69 -0.62
C THR A 103 -2.92 -3.19 0.81
N VAL A 104 -4.10 -3.18 1.44
CA VAL A 104 -4.35 -3.82 2.74
C VAL A 104 -5.42 -4.89 2.53
N TYR A 105 -5.13 -6.12 2.91
CA TYR A 105 -6.08 -7.22 2.90
C TYR A 105 -6.42 -7.64 4.32
N MET A 106 -7.68 -7.93 4.57
CA MET A 106 -8.18 -8.51 5.82
C MET A 106 -9.07 -9.72 5.53
N ASN A 107 -8.94 -10.79 6.31
CA ASN A 107 -9.93 -11.86 6.27
C ASN A 107 -11.25 -11.41 6.92
N LYS A 108 -12.34 -12.16 6.70
CA LYS A 108 -13.67 -11.80 7.26
C LYS A 108 -13.68 -11.62 8.77
N LYS A 109 -12.86 -12.36 9.51
CA LYS A 109 -12.82 -12.25 10.98
C LYS A 109 -12.28 -10.89 11.40
N VAL A 110 -11.14 -10.48 10.83
CA VAL A 110 -10.52 -9.18 11.11
C VAL A 110 -11.42 -8.04 10.62
N PHE A 111 -11.95 -8.16 9.40
CA PHE A 111 -12.91 -7.19 8.86
C PHE A 111 -14.11 -7.00 9.79
N ASN A 112 -14.75 -8.09 10.25
CA ASN A 112 -15.89 -8.00 11.14
C ASN A 112 -15.57 -7.34 12.50
N GLN A 113 -14.31 -7.39 12.95
CA GLN A 113 -13.88 -6.73 14.18
C GLN A 113 -13.84 -5.21 14.04
N ILE A 114 -13.48 -4.71 12.84
CA ILE A 114 -13.30 -3.28 12.59
C ILE A 114 -14.32 -2.70 11.59
N LYS A 115 -15.34 -3.46 11.20
CA LYS A 115 -16.25 -3.14 10.09
C LYS A 115 -16.91 -1.75 10.21
N HIS A 116 -17.11 -1.28 11.44
CA HIS A 116 -17.70 0.02 11.72
C HIS A 116 -16.73 1.17 11.45
N ASP A 117 -15.43 0.89 11.47
CA ASP A 117 -14.34 1.86 11.30
C ASP A 117 -13.69 1.76 9.91
N ILE A 118 -14.11 0.81 9.06
CA ILE A 118 -13.52 0.59 7.73
C ILE A 118 -13.61 1.83 6.84
N GLN A 119 -14.74 2.53 6.87
CA GLN A 119 -14.90 3.75 6.07
C GLN A 119 -13.92 4.84 6.53
N ALA A 120 -13.82 5.07 7.84
CA ALA A 120 -12.89 6.05 8.41
C ALA A 120 -11.43 5.68 8.11
N LEU A 121 -11.05 4.41 8.29
CA LEU A 121 -9.74 3.90 7.90
C LEU A 121 -9.45 4.16 6.42
N PHE A 122 -10.43 3.93 5.54
CA PHE A 122 -10.26 4.17 4.11
C PHE A 122 -10.07 5.65 3.78
N GLU A 123 -10.89 6.53 4.36
CA GLU A 123 -10.78 7.99 4.19
C GLU A 123 -9.43 8.51 4.69
N ASP A 124 -9.00 8.08 5.88
CA ASP A 124 -7.69 8.46 6.42
C ASP A 124 -6.52 7.94 5.56
N LEU A 125 -6.65 6.75 4.96
CA LEU A 125 -5.65 6.23 4.02
C LEU A 125 -5.62 7.05 2.72
N VAL A 126 -6.78 7.45 2.20
CA VAL A 126 -6.89 8.34 1.03
C VAL A 126 -6.18 9.67 1.30
N ASP A 127 -6.43 10.27 2.46
CA ASP A 127 -5.80 11.52 2.86
C ASP A 127 -4.29 11.36 3.13
N CYS A 128 -3.91 10.30 3.84
CA CYS A 128 -2.52 9.98 4.17
C CYS A 128 -1.65 9.90 2.91
N PHE A 129 -2.13 9.28 1.84
CA PHE A 129 -1.39 9.07 0.61
C PHE A 129 -1.67 10.10 -0.49
N GLU A 130 -2.50 11.11 -0.22
CA GLU A 130 -2.96 12.07 -1.23
C GLU A 130 -3.47 11.32 -2.49
N ALA A 131 -4.33 10.33 -2.26
CA ALA A 131 -4.66 9.33 -3.25
C ALA A 131 -5.38 9.92 -4.47
N VAL A 132 -4.99 9.49 -5.67
CA VAL A 132 -5.69 9.81 -6.92
C VAL A 132 -6.85 8.84 -7.19
N TYR A 133 -6.78 7.65 -6.59
CA TYR A 133 -7.82 6.63 -6.69
C TYR A 133 -7.68 5.65 -5.52
N GLY A 134 -8.80 5.12 -5.03
CA GLY A 134 -8.81 4.07 -4.03
C GLY A 134 -10.18 3.40 -3.96
N TYR A 135 -10.23 2.19 -3.43
CA TYR A 135 -11.48 1.46 -3.23
C TYR A 135 -11.37 0.37 -2.15
N VAL A 136 -12.53 -0.06 -1.66
CA VAL A 136 -12.70 -1.19 -0.75
C VAL A 136 -13.56 -2.27 -1.42
N THR A 137 -13.16 -3.54 -1.38
CA THR A 137 -13.93 -4.61 -2.03
C THR A 137 -13.73 -5.99 -1.39
N GLU A 138 -14.71 -6.88 -1.54
CA GLU A 138 -14.59 -8.31 -1.24
C GLU A 138 -14.07 -9.16 -2.44
N ALA A 139 -14.01 -8.56 -3.64
CA ALA A 139 -13.68 -9.24 -4.89
C ALA A 139 -12.18 -9.10 -5.24
N GLU A 140 -11.59 -10.15 -5.84
CA GLU A 140 -10.24 -10.04 -6.42
C GLU A 140 -10.26 -9.08 -7.61
N ALA A 141 -9.15 -8.37 -7.84
CA ALA A 141 -9.06 -7.36 -8.89
C ALA A 141 -9.45 -7.85 -10.30
N LYS A 142 -9.19 -9.13 -10.57
CA LYS A 142 -9.52 -9.82 -11.84
C LYS A 142 -11.03 -9.96 -12.08
N ASP A 143 -11.84 -9.96 -11.02
CA ASP A 143 -13.29 -10.08 -11.09
C ASP A 143 -13.97 -8.70 -11.25
N ARG A 144 -13.18 -7.61 -11.23
CA ARG A 144 -13.63 -6.23 -11.44
C ARG A 144 -13.39 -5.74 -12.88
N GLN A 145 -13.54 -6.61 -13.88
CA GLN A 145 -13.49 -6.16 -15.28
C GLN A 145 -14.43 -4.96 -15.45
N HIS A 146 -13.84 -3.82 -15.80
CA HIS A 146 -14.42 -2.51 -16.09
C HIS A 146 -15.95 -2.37 -15.91
N ILE A 147 -16.35 -1.75 -14.81
CA ILE A 147 -17.51 -0.85 -14.84
C ILE A 147 -16.94 0.56 -14.88
N THR A 148 -16.66 1.06 -16.09
CA THR A 148 -16.50 2.49 -16.33
C THR A 148 -17.85 3.15 -16.12
N GLY A 149 -18.10 3.66 -14.91
CA GLY A 149 -19.24 4.52 -14.63
C GLY A 149 -18.98 5.91 -15.19
N THR A 150 -19.63 6.28 -16.29
CA THR A 150 -19.73 7.66 -16.73
C THR A 150 -20.67 8.40 -15.77
N LEU A 151 -20.16 9.38 -15.00
CA LEU A 151 -21.02 10.36 -14.34
C LEU A 151 -21.76 11.12 -15.44
N THR A 152 -23.07 10.95 -15.51
CA THR A 152 -23.95 11.76 -16.36
C THR A 152 -24.68 12.76 -15.45
N ASN A 153 -24.62 14.04 -15.85
CA ASN A 153 -25.28 15.16 -15.17
C ASN A 153 -26.80 15.07 -15.23
#